data_AF-A0A6B3SS47-F1
#
_entry.id   AF-A0A6B3SS47-F1
#
_cell.length_a   1.000
_cell.length_b   1.000
_cell.length_c   1.000
_cell.angle_alpha   90.00
_cell.angle_beta   90.00
_cell.angle_gamma   90.00
#
_symmetry.space_group_name_H-M   'P 1'
#
loop_
_entity.id
_entity.type
_entity.pdbx_description
1 polymer ?
#
loop_
_entity_poly.entity_id
_entity_poly.type
_entity_poly.pdbx_seq_one_letter_code
_entity_poly.pdbx_strand_id
1 'polypeptide(L)'
;MKHSLLDESGQCERGIRLDPKAIFLRTEAGRTEIHDKKCGLTQSERLVLIMVDGVSKVDQIKEKLTSINGDRFSRAMQTLQKKDLITPILLPLDDQVAEELDQQVVERFLHQDALDPITIISFQPEDEFGDGEQQKPAPTVVPELTEVMPSPAIDVAHAKMADELHEELVAKNLERKRKLADQEDIQARDLAAVSGAPVVTVMPVAPEAIQAVKAPVPPVEKVAKGKGSLHWEHAVIALGAALIVGFGMLKLWR
;
A
#
# COMPACT_ATOMS: atom_id res chain seq x y z
N MET A 1 -27.33 -45.70 -32.10
CA MET A 1 -26.02 -45.01 -32.11
C MET A 1 -26.27 -43.56 -31.70
N LYS A 2 -26.15 -43.26 -30.40
CA LYS A 2 -26.27 -41.92 -29.83
C LYS A 2 -24.85 -41.45 -29.53
N HIS A 3 -24.33 -40.52 -30.34
CA HIS A 3 -23.08 -39.84 -30.04
C HIS A 3 -23.38 -38.76 -29.00
N SER A 4 -23.09 -39.07 -27.74
CA SER A 4 -23.11 -38.09 -26.65
C SER A 4 -21.95 -37.12 -26.85
N LEU A 5 -22.30 -35.95 -27.33
CA LEU A 5 -21.47 -34.76 -27.49
C LEU A 5 -21.38 -34.11 -26.10
N LEU A 6 -20.58 -34.67 -25.20
CA LEU A 6 -20.17 -34.00 -23.97
C LEU A 6 -18.87 -33.28 -24.26
N ASP A 7 -19.01 -31.98 -24.50
CA ASP A 7 -17.94 -31.01 -24.62
C ASP A 7 -17.26 -30.89 -23.24
N GLU A 8 -16.24 -31.73 -23.00
CA GLU A 8 -15.36 -31.66 -21.83
C GLU A 8 -14.39 -30.45 -21.91
N SER A 9 -14.85 -29.32 -22.45
CA SER A 9 -14.19 -28.04 -22.20
C SER A 9 -14.60 -27.58 -20.81
N GLY A 10 -14.03 -28.22 -19.79
CA GLY A 10 -13.92 -27.68 -18.44
C GLY A 10 -13.13 -26.38 -18.50
N GLN A 11 -13.79 -25.30 -18.90
CA GLN A 11 -13.34 -23.93 -18.74
C GLN A 11 -13.50 -23.53 -17.26
N CYS A 12 -12.94 -24.32 -16.35
CA CYS A 12 -12.77 -23.93 -14.97
C CYS A 12 -11.55 -23.02 -14.93
N GLU A 13 -11.83 -21.71 -14.98
CA GLU A 13 -10.89 -20.61 -14.76
C GLU A 13 -9.66 -20.62 -15.69
N ARG A 14 -9.74 -19.85 -16.78
CA ARG A 14 -8.52 -19.32 -17.43
C ARG A 14 -7.82 -18.41 -16.42
N GLY A 15 -7.09 -19.01 -15.48
CA GLY A 15 -6.20 -18.32 -14.58
C GLY A 15 -5.29 -17.47 -15.43
N ILE A 16 -5.34 -16.16 -15.21
CA ILE A 16 -4.47 -15.21 -15.90
C ILE A 16 -3.04 -15.65 -15.58
N ARG A 17 -2.35 -16.21 -16.57
CA ARG A 17 -0.94 -16.59 -16.43
C ARG A 17 -0.18 -15.29 -16.24
N LEU A 18 0.37 -15.11 -15.03
CA LEU A 18 1.26 -14.00 -14.73
C LEU A 18 2.54 -14.22 -15.51
N ASP A 19 2.93 -13.23 -16.31
CA ASP A 19 4.21 -13.31 -17.00
C ASP A 19 5.35 -13.20 -15.98
N PRO A 20 6.27 -14.20 -15.92
CA PRO A 20 7.34 -14.24 -14.92
C PRO A 20 8.30 -13.03 -15.00
N LYS A 21 8.37 -12.43 -16.18
CA LYS A 21 9.21 -11.28 -16.50
C LYS A 21 8.50 -9.93 -16.35
N ALA A 22 7.20 -9.92 -16.05
CA ALA A 22 6.48 -8.68 -15.85
C ALA A 22 7.00 -7.95 -14.60
N ILE A 23 6.93 -6.63 -14.63
CA ILE A 23 7.22 -5.75 -13.50
C ILE A 23 5.92 -5.06 -13.14
N PHE A 24 5.63 -4.96 -11.85
CA PHE A 24 4.43 -4.32 -11.35
C PHE A 24 4.80 -3.12 -10.48
N LEU A 25 3.95 -2.09 -10.50
CA LEU A 25 4.09 -0.89 -9.68
C LEU A 25 2.87 -0.73 -8.78
N ARG A 26 3.08 -0.26 -7.55
CA ARG A 26 1.99 0.15 -6.67
C ARG A 26 1.30 1.40 -7.22
N THR A 27 -0.02 1.34 -7.31
CA THR A 27 -0.84 2.52 -7.63
C THR A 27 -0.99 3.40 -6.39
N GLU A 28 -1.52 4.62 -6.54
CA GLU A 28 -1.86 5.47 -5.39
C GLU A 28 -2.87 4.81 -4.46
N ALA A 29 -3.80 4.02 -5.02
CA ALA A 29 -4.74 3.22 -4.24
C ALA A 29 -3.99 2.15 -3.43
N GLY A 30 -3.02 1.47 -4.03
CA GLY A 30 -2.16 0.50 -3.33
C GLY A 30 -1.37 1.13 -2.18
N ARG A 31 -0.82 2.33 -2.39
CA ARG A 31 -0.11 3.09 -1.33
C ARG A 31 -1.04 3.47 -0.19
N THR A 32 -2.19 4.05 -0.51
CA THR A 32 -3.19 4.46 0.49
C THR A 32 -3.70 3.26 1.28
N GLU A 33 -3.91 2.13 0.61
CA GLU A 33 -4.35 0.88 1.26
C GLU A 33 -3.34 0.37 2.30
N ILE A 34 -2.04 0.53 2.07
CA ILE A 34 -1.00 0.16 3.05
C ILE A 34 -1.16 0.95 4.36
N HIS A 35 -1.61 2.21 4.28
CA HIS A 35 -1.82 3.06 5.47
C HIS A 35 -3.18 2.83 6.13
N ASP A 36 -4.22 2.59 5.32
CA ASP A 36 -5.62 2.64 5.75
C ASP A 36 -6.28 1.26 5.95
N LYS A 37 -5.76 0.18 5.34
CA LYS A 37 -6.29 -1.20 5.42
C LYS A 37 -7.79 -1.34 5.11
N LYS A 38 -8.32 -0.63 4.12
CA LYS A 38 -9.76 -0.57 3.84
C LYS A 38 -10.27 -1.73 2.96
N CYS A 39 -9.41 -2.32 2.14
CA CYS A 39 -9.81 -3.32 1.14
C CYS A 39 -9.90 -4.76 1.67
N GLY A 40 -9.69 -4.98 2.98
CA GLY A 40 -9.82 -6.28 3.63
C GLY A 40 -8.88 -7.34 3.02
N LEU A 41 -7.63 -6.96 2.74
CA LEU A 41 -6.65 -7.85 2.12
C LEU A 41 -6.24 -8.99 3.04
N THR A 42 -6.09 -10.18 2.46
CA THR A 42 -5.54 -11.37 3.15
C THR A 42 -4.04 -11.19 3.46
N GLN A 43 -3.49 -12.00 4.38
CA GLN A 43 -2.07 -11.92 4.74
C GLN A 43 -1.14 -12.06 3.53
N SER A 44 -1.43 -13.00 2.62
CA SER A 44 -0.65 -13.20 1.40
C SER A 44 -0.74 -12.01 0.45
N GLU A 45 -1.92 -11.39 0.32
CA GLU A 45 -2.10 -10.19 -0.51
C GLU A 45 -1.31 -9.01 0.06
N ARG A 46 -1.33 -8.81 1.38
CA ARG A 46 -0.55 -7.75 2.05
C ARG A 46 0.94 -7.93 1.84
N LEU A 47 1.45 -9.14 2.03
CA LEU A 47 2.86 -9.47 1.81
C LEU A 47 3.27 -9.19 0.37
N VAL A 48 2.48 -9.65 -0.61
CA VAL A 48 2.77 -9.39 -2.03
C VAL A 48 2.74 -7.89 -2.32
N LEU A 49 1.76 -7.14 -1.83
CA LEU A 49 1.65 -5.70 -2.06
C LEU A 49 2.85 -4.91 -1.50
N ILE A 50 3.36 -5.27 -0.31
CA ILE A 50 4.57 -4.67 0.28
C ILE A 50 5.80 -4.94 -0.59
N MET A 51 5.90 -6.12 -1.19
CA MET A 51 7.07 -6.53 -1.97
C MET A 51 7.11 -5.96 -3.40
N VAL A 52 6.00 -5.40 -3.89
CA VAL A 52 5.94 -4.74 -5.21
C VAL A 52 6.56 -3.35 -5.10
N ASP A 53 7.77 -3.19 -5.64
CA ASP A 53 8.60 -1.98 -5.53
C ASP A 53 8.73 -1.19 -6.85
N GLY A 54 8.10 -1.66 -7.93
CA GLY A 54 8.19 -1.03 -9.26
C GLY A 54 9.40 -1.44 -10.09
N VAL A 55 10.32 -2.26 -9.57
CA VAL A 55 11.59 -2.61 -10.23
C VAL A 55 11.82 -4.13 -10.27
N SER A 56 11.42 -4.83 -9.21
CA SER A 56 11.52 -6.28 -9.09
C SER A 56 10.57 -6.99 -10.05
N LYS A 57 11.10 -8.04 -10.71
CA LYS A 57 10.28 -8.93 -11.57
C LYS A 57 9.44 -9.88 -10.72
N VAL A 58 8.34 -10.38 -11.28
CA VAL A 58 7.46 -11.35 -10.59
C VAL A 58 8.23 -12.54 -10.01
N ASP A 59 9.15 -13.15 -10.77
CA ASP A 59 9.96 -14.27 -10.28
C ASP A 59 10.81 -13.89 -9.07
N GLN A 60 11.41 -12.70 -9.07
CA GLN A 60 12.24 -12.23 -7.96
C GLN A 60 11.41 -11.96 -6.70
N ILE A 61 10.20 -11.42 -6.87
CA ILE A 61 9.26 -11.24 -5.76
C ILE A 61 8.88 -12.60 -5.18
N LYS A 62 8.60 -13.59 -6.04
CA LYS A 62 8.26 -14.96 -5.63
C LYS A 62 9.42 -15.63 -4.87
N GLU A 63 10.65 -15.47 -5.33
CA GLU A 63 11.85 -16.00 -4.66
C GLU A 63 12.07 -15.38 -3.28
N LYS A 64 11.76 -14.08 -3.10
CA LYS A 64 11.85 -13.41 -1.80
C LYS A 64 10.77 -13.88 -0.82
N LEU A 65 9.60 -14.31 -1.32
CA LEU A 65 8.45 -14.76 -0.52
C LEU A 65 8.37 -16.29 -0.40
N THR A 66 9.44 -16.91 0.11
CA THR A 66 9.53 -18.39 0.23
C THR A 66 8.48 -19.01 1.16
N SER A 67 7.86 -18.21 2.04
CA SER A 67 6.81 -18.67 2.95
C SER A 67 5.43 -18.86 2.28
N ILE A 68 5.24 -18.37 1.05
CA ILE A 68 3.95 -18.42 0.35
C ILE A 68 4.01 -19.45 -0.78
N ASN A 69 3.02 -20.35 -0.84
CA ASN A 69 2.88 -21.28 -1.96
C ASN A 69 2.64 -20.53 -3.29
N GLY A 70 3.19 -21.02 -4.40
CA GLY A 70 3.09 -20.41 -5.73
C GLY A 70 1.66 -20.15 -6.20
N ASP A 71 0.70 -21.02 -5.85
CA ASP A 71 -0.71 -20.82 -6.20
C ASP A 71 -1.34 -19.66 -5.41
N ARG A 72 -1.02 -19.55 -4.12
CA ARG A 72 -1.48 -18.42 -3.28
C ARG A 72 -0.88 -17.11 -3.74
N PHE A 73 0.40 -17.12 -4.11
CA PHE A 73 1.07 -15.96 -4.69
C PHE A 73 0.38 -15.50 -5.99
N SER A 74 0.08 -16.44 -6.89
CA SER A 74 -0.56 -16.15 -8.17
C SER A 74 -1.97 -15.57 -7.98
N ARG A 75 -2.76 -16.15 -7.08
CA ARG A 75 -4.09 -15.63 -6.70
C ARG A 75 -3.99 -14.24 -6.08
N ALA A 76 -3.04 -14.01 -5.18
CA ALA A 76 -2.82 -12.71 -4.55
C ALA A 76 -2.50 -11.62 -5.59
N MET A 77 -1.56 -11.87 -6.51
CA MET A 77 -1.23 -10.94 -7.60
C MET A 77 -2.44 -10.60 -8.47
N GLN A 78 -3.24 -11.61 -8.85
CA GLN A 78 -4.47 -11.40 -9.61
C GLN A 78 -5.50 -10.57 -8.84
N THR A 79 -5.70 -10.83 -7.55
CA THR A 79 -6.62 -10.05 -6.71
C THR A 79 -6.16 -8.60 -6.58
N LEU A 80 -4.87 -8.36 -6.35
CA LEU A 80 -4.31 -7.01 -6.24
C LEU A 80 -4.47 -6.23 -7.56
N GLN A 81 -4.26 -6.87 -8.70
CA GLN A 81 -4.49 -6.27 -10.01
C GLN A 81 -5.97 -5.97 -10.26
N LYS A 82 -6.86 -6.92 -9.92
CA LYS A 82 -8.33 -6.75 -10.05
C LYS A 82 -8.87 -5.62 -9.17
N LYS A 83 -8.22 -5.34 -8.04
CA LYS A 83 -8.54 -4.23 -7.14
C LYS A 83 -7.84 -2.91 -7.51
N ASP A 84 -7.12 -2.87 -8.64
CA ASP A 84 -6.33 -1.70 -9.10
C ASP A 84 -5.30 -1.19 -8.07
N LEU A 85 -4.81 -2.07 -7.18
CA LEU A 85 -3.78 -1.72 -6.18
C LEU A 85 -2.36 -1.79 -6.75
N ILE A 86 -2.19 -2.60 -7.81
CA ILE A 86 -0.96 -2.70 -8.58
C ILE A 86 -1.27 -2.62 -10.07
N THR A 87 -0.33 -2.11 -10.86
CA THR A 87 -0.45 -2.01 -12.32
C THR A 87 0.80 -2.57 -13.00
N PRO A 88 0.67 -3.32 -14.12
CA PRO A 88 1.83 -3.80 -14.87
C PRO A 88 2.52 -2.65 -15.60
N ILE A 89 3.85 -2.59 -15.49
CA ILE A 89 4.69 -1.67 -16.26
C ILE A 89 5.04 -2.35 -17.59
N LEU A 90 4.63 -1.75 -18.71
CA LEU A 90 4.93 -2.26 -20.05
C LEU A 90 6.35 -1.91 -20.53
N LEU A 91 6.90 -0.80 -20.03
CA LEU A 91 8.20 -0.26 -20.42
C LEU A 91 8.97 0.17 -19.16
N PRO A 92 9.78 -0.73 -18.56
CA PRO A 92 10.60 -0.37 -17.41
C PRO A 92 11.64 0.67 -17.82
N LEU A 93 11.86 1.67 -16.96
CA LEU A 93 12.91 2.66 -17.13
C LEU A 93 14.17 2.17 -16.42
N ASP A 94 15.33 2.29 -17.06
CA ASP A 94 16.60 1.80 -16.49
C ASP A 94 17.01 2.53 -15.20
N ASP A 95 16.58 3.79 -15.05
CA ASP A 95 16.89 4.66 -13.90
C ASP A 95 15.76 4.68 -12.85
N GLN A 96 14.83 3.71 -12.90
CA GLN A 96 13.72 3.66 -11.94
C GLN A 96 14.23 3.28 -10.55
N VAL A 97 14.01 4.15 -9.58
CA VAL A 97 14.34 3.90 -8.17
C VAL A 97 13.26 3.01 -7.56
N ALA A 98 13.67 1.97 -6.83
CA ALA A 98 12.76 1.08 -6.12
C ALA A 98 11.97 1.86 -5.05
N GLU A 99 10.66 1.65 -5.00
CA GLU A 99 9.79 2.30 -4.03
C GLU A 99 9.98 1.66 -2.64
N GLU A 100 10.71 2.34 -1.76
CA GLU A 100 10.91 1.92 -0.38
C GLU A 100 9.73 2.32 0.51
N LEU A 101 9.30 1.41 1.38
CA LEU A 101 8.30 1.66 2.41
C LEU A 101 8.97 1.83 3.78
N ASP A 102 8.41 2.72 4.60
CA ASP A 102 8.83 2.83 5.99
C ASP A 102 8.54 1.53 6.76
N GLN A 103 9.52 1.05 7.51
CA GLN A 103 9.45 -0.19 8.26
C GLN A 103 8.32 -0.18 9.30
N GLN A 104 8.06 0.97 9.94
CA GLN A 104 6.95 1.09 10.88
C GLN A 104 5.59 0.92 10.20
N VAL A 105 5.46 1.43 8.98
CA VAL A 105 4.25 1.30 8.17
C VAL A 105 4.07 -0.16 7.74
N VAL A 106 5.15 -0.82 7.32
CA VAL A 106 5.14 -2.26 6.96
C VAL A 106 4.72 -3.12 8.14
N GLU A 107 5.33 -2.92 9.31
CA GLU A 107 4.98 -3.66 10.52
C GLU A 107 3.52 -3.44 10.91
N ARG A 108 3.04 -2.19 10.91
CA ARG A 108 1.63 -1.89 11.18
C ARG A 108 0.71 -2.57 10.16
N PHE A 109 1.07 -2.58 8.87
CA PHE A 109 0.26 -3.16 7.81
C PHE A 109 0.16 -4.69 7.92
N LEU A 110 1.25 -5.35 8.32
CA LEU A 110 1.32 -6.80 8.51
C LEU A 110 0.62 -7.29 9.78
N HIS A 111 0.46 -6.44 10.80
CA HIS A 111 -0.33 -6.77 11.98
C HIS A 111 -1.80 -6.93 11.58
N GLN A 112 -2.37 -8.07 11.94
CA GLN A 112 -3.78 -8.38 11.73
C GLN A 112 -4.62 -7.65 12.78
N ASP A 113 -5.52 -6.78 12.34
CA ASP A 113 -6.46 -6.10 13.22
C ASP A 113 -7.64 -7.03 13.54
N ALA A 114 -8.28 -6.85 14.69
CA ALA A 114 -9.43 -7.69 15.10
C ALA A 114 -10.62 -7.60 14.13
N LEU A 115 -10.66 -6.56 13.28
CA LEU A 115 -11.66 -6.35 12.23
C LEU A 115 -11.27 -7.00 10.89
N ASP A 116 -10.06 -7.53 10.77
CA ASP A 116 -9.61 -8.17 9.54
C ASP A 116 -10.29 -9.55 9.38
N PRO A 117 -10.82 -9.86 8.18
CA PRO A 117 -11.47 -11.13 7.95
C PRO A 117 -10.48 -12.28 8.16
N ILE A 118 -10.72 -13.11 9.18
CA ILE A 118 -9.95 -14.33 9.40
C ILE A 118 -10.26 -15.26 8.23
N THR A 119 -9.28 -15.43 7.35
CA THR A 119 -9.37 -16.46 6.32
C THR A 119 -9.18 -17.80 7.01
N ILE A 120 -10.27 -18.42 7.45
CA ILE A 120 -10.25 -19.81 7.89
C ILE A 120 -9.95 -20.62 6.63
N ILE A 121 -8.68 -20.98 6.45
CA ILE A 121 -8.29 -21.97 5.46
C ILE A 121 -8.94 -23.25 5.95
N SER A 122 -10.11 -23.56 5.42
CA SER A 122 -10.64 -24.91 5.47
C SER A 122 -9.62 -25.75 4.72
N PHE A 123 -8.66 -26.32 5.46
CA PHE A 123 -7.82 -27.39 4.95
C PHE A 123 -8.79 -28.47 4.52
N GLN A 124 -9.01 -28.58 3.22
CA GLN A 124 -9.66 -29.73 2.62
C GLN A 124 -8.64 -30.87 2.79
N PRO A 125 -8.89 -31.84 3.69
CA PRO A 125 -7.91 -32.89 4.01
C PRO A 125 -7.60 -33.81 2.82
N GLU A 126 -8.31 -33.62 1.71
CA GLU A 126 -8.12 -34.32 0.44
C GLU A 126 -6.97 -33.77 -0.43
N ASP A 127 -6.47 -32.54 -0.18
CA ASP A 127 -5.34 -31.96 -0.94
C ASP A 127 -3.94 -32.25 -0.34
N GLU A 128 -3.85 -32.75 0.90
CA GLU A 128 -2.56 -33.07 1.56
C GLU A 128 -2.13 -34.54 1.36
N PHE A 129 -3.01 -35.38 0.81
CA PHE A 129 -2.64 -36.71 0.32
C PHE A 129 -2.23 -36.64 -1.16
N GLY A 130 -1.17 -35.88 -1.44
CA GLY A 130 -0.43 -36.07 -2.68
C GLY A 130 0.02 -37.53 -2.78
N ASP A 131 -0.14 -38.10 -3.97
CA ASP A 131 0.14 -39.46 -4.47
C ASP A 131 1.46 -40.10 -3.99
N GLY A 132 1.61 -40.27 -2.68
CA GLY A 132 2.64 -41.07 -2.05
C GLY A 132 2.36 -42.54 -2.31
N GLU A 133 3.32 -43.20 -2.92
CA GLU A 133 3.35 -44.61 -3.27
C GLU A 133 2.64 -45.52 -2.25
N GLN A 134 1.92 -46.50 -2.78
CA GLN A 134 1.25 -47.59 -2.08
C GLN A 134 2.11 -48.24 -0.97
N GLN A 135 2.08 -47.69 0.23
CA GLN A 135 2.47 -48.41 1.43
C GLN A 135 1.24 -49.10 2.00
N LYS A 136 1.13 -50.38 1.60
CA LYS A 136 0.28 -51.45 2.13
C LYS A 136 -0.24 -51.18 3.57
N PRO A 137 -1.57 -51.17 3.81
CA PRO A 137 -2.13 -50.88 5.12
C PRO A 137 -1.83 -52.01 6.11
N ALA A 138 -1.28 -51.64 7.27
CA ALA A 138 -1.33 -52.45 8.48
C ALA A 138 -2.63 -52.12 9.26
N PRO A 139 -3.28 -53.10 9.90
CA PRO A 139 -4.62 -52.95 10.43
C PRO A 139 -4.69 -52.12 11.72
N THR A 140 -5.65 -51.20 11.73
CA THR A 140 -6.60 -50.89 12.82
C THR A 140 -6.12 -51.05 14.26
N VAL A 141 -5.83 -49.93 14.91
CA VAL A 141 -6.04 -49.77 16.36
C VAL A 141 -6.90 -48.52 16.55
N VAL A 142 -8.14 -48.75 16.94
CA VAL A 142 -9.15 -47.75 17.30
C VAL A 142 -8.77 -47.16 18.67
N PRO A 143 -8.51 -45.85 18.81
CA PRO A 143 -8.47 -45.22 20.12
C PRO A 143 -9.90 -44.89 20.54
N GLU A 144 -10.23 -45.43 21.70
CA GLU A 144 -11.44 -45.30 22.49
C GLU A 144 -11.89 -43.85 22.69
N LEU A 145 -13.20 -43.63 22.63
CA LEU A 145 -13.86 -42.37 22.93
C LEU A 145 -13.54 -41.92 24.37
N THR A 146 -12.80 -40.83 24.52
CA THR A 146 -12.71 -40.12 25.80
C THR A 146 -13.75 -39.00 25.85
N GLU A 147 -14.74 -39.23 26.69
CA GLU A 147 -15.61 -38.30 27.42
C GLU A 147 -15.70 -36.84 26.93
N VAL A 148 -16.90 -36.54 26.42
CA VAL A 148 -17.50 -35.21 26.31
C VAL A 148 -17.58 -34.60 27.71
N MET A 149 -16.75 -33.60 28.00
CA MET A 149 -16.94 -32.74 29.16
C MET A 149 -18.18 -31.85 28.97
N PRO A 150 -19.03 -31.68 30.01
CA PRO A 150 -20.17 -30.77 29.95
C PRO A 150 -19.69 -29.32 29.87
N SER A 151 -20.20 -28.64 28.84
CA SER A 151 -20.06 -27.20 28.61
C SER A 151 -20.51 -26.41 29.85
N PRO A 152 -19.69 -25.50 30.41
CA PRO A 152 -20.14 -24.62 31.48
C PRO A 152 -21.22 -23.68 30.91
N ALA A 153 -22.40 -23.69 31.53
CA ALA A 153 -23.44 -22.72 31.27
C ALA A 153 -22.86 -21.31 31.50
N ILE A 154 -22.59 -20.60 30.41
CA ILE A 154 -22.16 -19.21 30.45
C ILE A 154 -23.39 -18.40 30.88
N ASP A 155 -23.30 -17.86 32.09
CA ASP A 155 -24.30 -16.99 32.71
C ASP A 155 -24.72 -15.86 31.78
N VAL A 156 -26.03 -15.79 31.52
CA VAL A 156 -26.75 -14.80 30.71
C VAL A 156 -26.70 -13.38 31.33
N ALA A 157 -25.91 -13.18 32.40
CA ALA A 157 -25.77 -11.91 33.10
C ALA A 157 -24.81 -10.91 32.45
N HIS A 158 -23.89 -11.35 31.57
CA HIS A 158 -22.89 -10.45 30.97
C HIS A 158 -23.35 -9.70 29.71
N ALA A 159 -24.46 -10.09 29.10
CA ALA A 159 -24.96 -9.43 27.88
C ALA A 159 -25.48 -8.00 28.13
N LYS A 160 -25.94 -7.67 29.34
CA LYS A 160 -26.49 -6.35 29.64
C LYS A 160 -25.43 -5.24 29.81
N MET A 161 -24.22 -5.58 30.26
CA MET A 161 -23.14 -4.59 30.40
C MET A 161 -22.55 -4.17 29.05
N ALA A 162 -22.61 -5.03 28.03
CA ALA A 162 -22.06 -4.72 26.71
C ALA A 162 -22.87 -3.65 25.98
N ASP A 163 -24.20 -3.64 26.13
CA ASP A 163 -25.06 -2.63 25.50
C ASP A 163 -24.87 -1.24 26.12
N GLU A 164 -24.74 -1.16 27.46
CA GLU A 164 -24.56 0.13 28.15
C GLU A 164 -23.20 0.79 27.80
N LEU A 165 -22.16 -0.03 27.62
CA LEU A 165 -20.82 0.44 27.26
C LEU A 165 -20.74 0.90 25.78
N HIS A 166 -21.56 0.29 24.91
CA HIS A 166 -21.65 0.70 23.51
C HIS A 166 -22.31 2.09 23.37
N GLU A 167 -23.38 2.35 24.13
CA GLU A 167 -24.09 3.63 24.09
C GLU A 167 -23.21 4.78 24.58
N GLU A 168 -22.43 4.58 25.65
CA GLU A 168 -21.48 5.58 26.17
C GLU A 168 -20.37 5.91 25.13
N LEU A 169 -19.87 4.89 24.43
CA LEU A 169 -18.82 5.08 23.42
C LEU A 169 -19.33 5.88 22.21
N VAL A 170 -20.58 5.62 21.79
CA VAL A 170 -21.24 6.35 20.71
C VAL A 170 -21.44 7.82 21.11
N ALA A 171 -21.89 8.09 22.34
CA ALA A 171 -22.07 9.45 22.85
C ALA A 171 -20.74 10.24 22.89
N LYS A 172 -19.66 9.63 23.41
CA LYS A 172 -18.32 10.25 23.45
C LYS A 172 -17.77 10.55 22.05
N ASN A 173 -17.98 9.64 21.10
CA ASN A 173 -17.54 9.85 19.71
C ASN A 173 -18.32 10.97 19.02
N LEU A 174 -19.62 11.10 19.29
CA LEU A 174 -20.43 12.19 18.76
C LEU A 174 -19.99 13.55 19.31
N GLU A 175 -19.66 13.63 20.60
CA GLU A 175 -19.14 14.86 21.21
C GLU A 175 -17.77 15.25 20.65
N ARG A 176 -16.86 14.27 20.45
CA ARG A 176 -15.56 14.53 19.83
C ARG A 176 -15.70 15.05 18.39
N LYS A 177 -16.65 14.53 17.61
CA LYS A 177 -16.96 15.04 16.26
C LYS A 177 -17.45 16.48 16.27
N ARG A 178 -18.30 16.87 17.24
CA ARG A 178 -18.76 18.26 17.37
C ARG A 178 -17.61 19.22 17.67
N LYS A 179 -16.72 18.85 18.59
CA LYS A 179 -15.53 19.67 18.92
C LYS A 179 -14.57 19.86 17.76
N LEU A 180 -14.44 18.86 16.87
CA LEU A 180 -13.61 18.97 15.67
C LEU A 180 -14.22 19.91 14.63
N ALA A 181 -15.55 19.89 14.44
CA ALA A 181 -16.23 20.82 13.54
C ALA A 181 -16.04 22.28 14.00
N ASP A 182 -16.16 22.53 15.31
CA ASP A 182 -15.92 23.88 15.87
C ASP A 182 -14.46 24.35 15.69
N GLN A 183 -13.50 23.41 15.65
CA GLN A 183 -12.08 23.74 15.45
C GLN A 183 -11.75 24.12 14.01
N GLU A 184 -12.40 23.49 13.02
CA GLU A 184 -12.22 23.83 11.60
C GLU A 184 -12.73 25.25 11.28
N ASP A 185 -13.85 25.67 11.87
CA ASP A 185 -14.38 27.02 11.69
C ASP A 185 -13.43 28.12 12.24
N ILE A 186 -12.70 27.82 13.32
CA ILE A 186 -11.69 28.74 13.88
C ILE A 186 -10.50 28.86 12.93
N GLN A 187 -10.00 27.74 12.39
CA GLN A 187 -8.87 27.77 11.44
C GLN A 187 -9.21 28.48 10.13
N ALA A 188 -10.44 28.31 9.61
CA ALA A 188 -10.88 29.00 8.41
C ALA A 188 -10.93 30.53 8.59
N ARG A 189 -11.27 30.99 9.81
CA ARG A 189 -11.35 32.42 10.13
C ARG A 189 -9.97 33.07 10.28
N ASP A 190 -8.99 32.35 10.84
CA ASP A 190 -7.62 32.84 10.98
C ASP A 190 -6.89 32.95 9.63
N LEU A 191 -7.15 32.02 8.69
CA LEU A 191 -6.59 32.11 7.33
C LEU A 191 -7.08 33.36 6.56
N ALA A 192 -8.34 33.75 6.77
CA ALA A 192 -8.90 34.94 6.12
C ALA A 192 -8.29 36.26 6.65
N ALA A 193 -7.84 36.29 7.91
CA ALA A 193 -7.27 37.48 8.53
C ALA A 193 -5.82 37.77 8.06
N VAL A 194 -5.07 36.75 7.64
CA VAL A 194 -3.66 36.90 7.21
C VAL A 194 -3.53 37.41 5.77
N SER A 195 -4.59 37.34 4.96
CA SER A 195 -4.60 37.79 3.55
C SER A 195 -4.69 39.32 3.37
N GLY A 196 -4.71 40.11 4.45
CA GLY A 196 -4.83 41.58 4.39
C GLY A 196 -3.52 42.36 4.31
N ALA A 197 -2.36 41.70 4.18
CA ALA A 197 -1.07 42.41 4.12
C ALA A 197 -0.91 43.19 2.80
N PRO A 198 -0.49 44.47 2.84
CA PRO A 198 -0.33 45.30 1.65
C PRO A 198 0.74 44.71 0.73
N VAL A 199 0.36 44.45 -0.51
CA VAL A 199 1.26 44.02 -1.58
C VAL A 199 2.29 45.12 -1.83
N VAL A 200 3.51 44.91 -1.31
CA VAL A 200 4.66 45.75 -1.63
C VAL A 200 4.99 45.49 -3.10
N THR A 201 4.62 46.44 -3.95
CA THR A 201 4.91 46.43 -5.38
C THR A 201 6.42 46.65 -5.55
N VAL A 202 7.17 45.57 -5.76
CA VAL A 202 8.59 45.64 -6.09
C VAL A 202 8.71 46.03 -7.56
N MET A 203 9.24 47.24 -7.81
CA MET A 203 9.50 47.73 -9.15
C MET A 203 10.54 46.87 -9.88
N PRO A 204 10.37 46.63 -11.20
CA PRO A 204 11.37 45.94 -12.01
C PRO A 204 12.61 46.82 -12.21
N VAL A 205 13.76 46.34 -11.72
CA VAL A 205 15.08 46.93 -11.99
C VAL A 205 15.48 46.61 -13.42
N ALA A 206 15.89 47.65 -14.15
CA ALA A 206 16.28 47.58 -15.56
C ALA A 206 17.51 46.69 -15.79
N PRO A 207 17.60 45.98 -16.94
CA PRO A 207 18.78 45.21 -17.30
C PRO A 207 19.87 46.13 -17.87
N GLU A 208 20.81 46.57 -17.02
CA GLU A 208 22.05 47.18 -17.51
C GLU A 208 23.06 46.13 -17.97
N ALA A 209 23.69 46.45 -19.10
CA ALA A 209 24.58 45.62 -19.89
C ALA A 209 25.81 45.14 -19.11
N ILE A 210 25.99 43.83 -19.03
CA ILE A 210 27.23 43.22 -18.55
C ILE A 210 28.21 43.15 -19.72
N GLN A 211 29.17 44.07 -19.72
CA GLN A 211 30.33 44.05 -20.61
C GLN A 211 31.24 42.85 -20.30
N ALA A 212 31.77 42.26 -21.36
CA ALA A 212 32.73 41.17 -21.33
C ALA A 212 34.06 41.63 -20.69
N VAL A 213 34.33 41.21 -19.46
CA VAL A 213 35.66 41.30 -18.85
C VAL A 213 36.33 39.93 -18.92
N LYS A 214 37.28 39.83 -19.85
CA LYS A 214 38.25 38.74 -19.99
C LYS A 214 39.32 38.92 -18.90
N ALA A 215 39.38 38.01 -17.93
CA ALA A 215 40.40 37.96 -16.90
C ALA A 215 40.76 36.51 -16.52
N PRO A 216 41.96 36.27 -15.97
CA PRO A 216 42.80 35.12 -16.28
C PRO A 216 42.53 33.88 -15.41
N VAL A 217 42.92 32.73 -15.98
CA VAL A 217 42.92 31.40 -15.39
C VAL A 217 43.72 31.37 -14.07
N PRO A 218 43.10 31.05 -12.92
CA PRO A 218 43.83 30.72 -11.70
C PRO A 218 44.28 29.24 -11.70
N PRO A 219 45.37 28.92 -10.97
CA PRO A 219 45.94 27.58 -10.93
C PRO A 219 45.08 26.63 -10.09
N VAL A 220 45.16 25.35 -10.50
CA VAL A 220 44.52 24.17 -9.91
C VAL A 220 44.83 24.07 -8.41
N GLU A 221 43.87 24.48 -7.58
CA GLU A 221 43.91 24.29 -6.13
C GLU A 221 43.10 23.05 -5.74
N LYS A 222 43.69 22.25 -4.85
CA LYS A 222 43.29 20.89 -4.50
C LYS A 222 41.87 20.87 -3.91
N VAL A 223 41.03 20.01 -4.48
CA VAL A 223 39.65 19.76 -4.06
C VAL A 223 39.60 19.35 -2.59
N ALA A 224 39.24 20.31 -1.75
CA ALA A 224 38.82 20.06 -0.38
C ALA A 224 37.46 19.38 -0.39
N LYS A 225 37.38 18.25 0.33
CA LYS A 225 36.21 17.42 0.55
C LYS A 225 35.20 18.19 1.42
N GLY A 226 34.42 19.07 0.78
CA GLY A 226 33.39 19.89 1.39
C GLY A 226 32.07 19.12 1.55
N LYS A 227 31.73 18.84 2.79
CA LYS A 227 30.49 18.22 3.26
C LYS A 227 29.32 19.20 3.08
N GLY A 228 28.77 19.27 1.88
CA GLY A 228 27.57 20.07 1.57
C GLY A 228 26.30 19.28 1.85
N SER A 229 25.80 19.36 3.08
CA SER A 229 24.44 18.92 3.42
C SER A 229 23.43 19.88 2.80
N LEU A 230 23.09 19.66 1.53
CA LEU A 230 21.95 20.32 0.90
C LEU A 230 20.68 19.73 1.51
N HIS A 231 20.08 20.47 2.45
CA HIS A 231 18.77 20.20 3.03
C HIS A 231 17.74 20.12 1.89
N TRP A 232 17.27 18.91 1.60
CA TRP A 232 16.23 18.62 0.62
C TRP A 232 14.95 19.44 0.82
N GLU A 233 14.70 19.89 2.05
CA GLU A 233 13.55 20.72 2.43
C GLU A 233 13.50 22.05 1.65
N HIS A 234 14.64 22.65 1.29
CA HIS A 234 14.67 23.88 0.51
C HIS A 234 14.49 23.65 -1.00
N ALA A 235 14.84 22.47 -1.50
CA ALA A 235 14.68 22.14 -2.92
C ALA A 235 13.20 22.00 -3.32
N VAL A 236 12.38 21.43 -2.43
CA VAL A 236 10.93 21.27 -2.69
C VAL A 236 10.20 22.61 -2.70
N ILE A 237 10.57 23.54 -1.81
CA ILE A 237 9.98 24.88 -1.75
C ILE A 237 10.32 25.68 -3.02
N ALA A 238 11.56 25.59 -3.51
CA ALA A 238 11.99 26.27 -4.73
C ALA A 238 11.24 25.78 -5.98
N LEU A 239 10.98 24.47 -6.06
CA LEU A 239 10.24 23.88 -7.19
C LEU A 239 8.75 24.32 -7.20
N GLY A 240 8.13 24.38 -6.02
CA GLY A 240 6.74 24.83 -5.87
C GLY A 240 6.55 26.30 -6.26
N ALA A 241 7.48 27.18 -5.85
CA ALA A 241 7.44 28.60 -6.19
C ALA A 241 7.55 28.83 -7.71
N ALA A 242 8.39 28.04 -8.42
CA ALA A 242 8.56 28.16 -9.86
C ALA A 242 7.28 27.80 -10.64
N LEU A 243 6.52 26.80 -10.20
CA LEU A 243 5.26 26.41 -10.84
C LEU A 243 4.15 27.46 -10.69
N ILE A 244 4.05 28.11 -9.52
CA ILE A 244 3.05 29.16 -9.27
C ILE A 244 3.32 30.38 -10.16
N VAL A 245 4.58 30.80 -10.28
CA VAL A 245 4.96 31.92 -11.16
C VAL A 245 4.72 31.57 -12.63
N GLY A 246 5.05 30.36 -13.07
CA GLY A 246 4.79 29.89 -14.43
C GLY A 246 3.30 29.86 -14.79
N PHE A 247 2.45 29.41 -13.86
CA PHE A 247 1.00 29.35 -14.08
C PHE A 247 0.35 30.74 -14.13
N GLY A 248 0.86 31.68 -13.33
CA GLY A 248 0.42 33.09 -13.37
C GLY A 248 0.75 33.77 -14.70
N MET A 249 1.96 33.56 -15.23
CA MET A 249 2.38 34.11 -16.52
C MET A 249 1.59 33.53 -17.69
N LEU A 250 1.27 32.23 -17.67
CA LEU A 250 0.48 31.58 -18.74
C LEU A 250 -0.96 32.11 -18.81
N LYS A 251 -1.51 32.55 -17.67
CA LYS A 251 -2.86 33.15 -17.61
C LYS A 251 -2.89 34.62 -18.06
N LEU A 252 -1.74 35.31 -18.04
CA LEU A 252 -1.62 36.70 -18.49
C LEU A 252 -1.39 36.81 -20.02
N TRP A 253 -1.00 35.72 -20.66
CA TRP A 253 -0.71 35.66 -22.10
C TRP A 253 -1.88 35.17 -22.96
N ARG A 254 -3.03 34.88 -22.33
CA ARG A 254 -4.24 34.34 -22.96
C ARG A 254 -5.42 35.28 -22.74
#